data_AF-G4YVT9-F1
#
_entry.id   AF-G4YVT9-F1
#
_cell.length_a   1.000
_cell.length_b   1.000
_cell.length_c   1.000
_cell.angle_alpha   90.00
_cell.angle_beta   90.00
_cell.angle_gamma   90.00
#
_symmetry.space_group_name_H-M   'P 1'
#
loop_
_entity.id
_entity.type
_entity.pdbx_description
1 polymer ?
#
loop_
_entity_poly.entity_id
_entity_poly.type
_entity_poly.pdbx_seq_one_letter_code
_entity_poly.pdbx_strand_id
1 'polypeptide(L)' 'IKAAATNLGLNPNDYSTHSLRIGGACALLAAGKSALVISRMGRWASWCFTV' A
#
# COMPACT_ATOMS: atom_id res chain seq x y z
N ILE A 1 0.44 10.30 8.21
CA ILE A 1 -0.13 10.42 6.85
C ILE A 1 -0.98 11.69 6.70
N LYS A 2 -1.87 12.01 7.66
CA LYS A 2 -2.75 13.18 7.56
C LYS A 2 -1.99 14.51 7.45
N ALA A 3 -0.99 14.73 8.30
CA ALA A 3 -0.13 15.92 8.21
C ALA A 3 0.59 16.03 6.85
N ALA A 4 1.04 14.92 6.29
CA ALA A 4 1.64 14.90 4.95
C ALA A 4 0.62 15.23 3.85
N ALA A 5 -0.61 14.69 3.96
CA ALA A 5 -1.70 15.04 3.05
C ALA A 5 -2.03 16.54 3.11
N THR A 6 -2.15 17.11 4.31
CA THR A 6 -2.37 18.56 4.51
C THR A 6 -1.25 19.39 3.88
N ASN A 7 0.01 19.02 4.12
CA ASN A 7 1.17 19.72 3.55
C ASN A 7 1.23 19.66 2.01
N LEU A 8 0.64 18.62 1.41
CA LEU A 8 0.53 18.46 -0.03
C LEU A 8 -0.75 19.11 -0.61
N GLY A 9 -1.56 19.79 0.20
CA GLY A 9 -2.84 20.38 -0.23
C GLY A 9 -3.95 19.36 -0.49
N LEU A 10 -3.78 18.12 -0.01
CA LEU A 10 -4.74 17.02 -0.17
C LEU A 10 -5.68 16.95 1.02
N ASN A 11 -6.92 16.50 0.81
CA ASN A 11 -7.89 16.30 1.88
C ASN A 11 -7.46 15.14 2.79
N PRO A 12 -7.15 15.37 4.09
CA PRO A 12 -6.63 14.33 4.98
C PRO A 12 -7.61 13.21 5.29
N ASN A 13 -8.90 13.39 5.02
CA ASN A 13 -9.93 12.38 5.24
C ASN A 13 -9.95 11.30 4.16
N ASP A 14 -9.40 11.60 2.98
CA ASP A 14 -9.30 10.63 1.87
C ASP A 14 -8.13 9.65 2.05
N TYR A 15 -7.26 9.91 3.02
CA TYR A 15 -6.08 9.10 3.29
C TYR A 15 -6.16 8.46 4.67
N SER A 16 -5.83 7.18 4.73
CA SER A 16 -5.72 6.39 5.95
C SER A 16 -4.48 5.52 5.90
N THR A 17 -4.04 5.00 7.04
CA THR A 17 -2.91 4.06 7.09
C THR A 17 -3.19 2.80 6.29
N HIS A 18 -4.45 2.35 6.27
CA HIS A 18 -4.89 1.18 5.51
C HIS A 18 -4.83 1.42 3.99
N SER A 19 -5.41 2.52 3.51
CA SER A 19 -5.37 2.87 2.08
C SER A 19 -3.94 3.09 1.58
N LEU A 20 -3.08 3.74 2.37
CA LEU A 20 -1.67 3.92 2.03
C LEU A 20 -0.94 2.57 1.86
N ARG A 21 -1.24 1.59 2.71
CA ARG A 21 -0.64 0.25 2.64
C ARG A 21 -1.03 -0.49 1.37
N ILE A 22 -2.31 -0.43 0.98
CA ILE A 22 -2.78 -1.04 -0.26
C ILE A 22 -2.18 -0.32 -1.48
N GLY A 23 -2.24 1.02 -1.50
CA GLY A 23 -1.67 1.83 -2.58
C GLY A 23 -0.17 1.58 -2.76
N GLY A 24 0.58 1.44 -1.66
CA GLY A 24 2.00 1.08 -1.70
C GLY A 24 2.26 -0.29 -2.31
N ALA A 25 1.42 -1.29 -2.01
CA ALA A 25 1.52 -2.61 -2.64
C ALA A 25 1.24 -2.55 -4.15
N CYS A 26 0.23 -1.78 -4.57
CA CYS A 26 -0.06 -1.55 -5.99
C CYS A 26 1.09 -0.84 -6.70
N ALA A 27 1.69 0.18 -6.07
CA ALA A 27 2.83 0.90 -6.62
C ALA A 27 4.06 -0.02 -6.78
N LEU A 28 4.33 -0.90 -5.82
CA LEU A 28 5.41 -1.89 -5.92
C LEU A 28 5.17 -2.89 -7.04
N LEU A 29 3.92 -3.34 -7.22
CA LEU A 29 3.55 -4.23 -8.32
C LEU A 29 3.73 -3.54 -9.68
N ALA A 30 3.29 -2.29 -9.80
CA ALA A 30 3.51 -1.47 -11.00
C ALA A 30 5.00 -1.20 -11.28
N ALA A 31 5.83 -1.13 -10.23
CA ALA A 31 7.28 -1.04 -10.33
C ALA A 31 7.97 -2.40 -10.66
N GLY A 32 7.19 -3.44 -10.97
CA GLY A 32 7.69 -4.76 -11.38
C GLY A 32 8.22 -5.62 -10.23
N LYS A 33 7.92 -5.28 -8.97
CA LYS A 33 8.27 -6.15 -7.84
C LYS A 33 7.36 -7.37 -7.82
N SER A 34 7.93 -8.53 -7.49
CA SER A 34 7.17 -9.77 -7.46
C SER A 34 6.12 -9.75 -6.35
N ALA A 35 4.98 -10.38 -6.64
CA ALA A 35 3.90 -10.56 -5.69
C ALA A 35 4.37 -11.23 -4.39
N LEU A 36 5.31 -12.17 -4.48
CA LEU A 36 5.93 -12.83 -3.32
C LEU A 36 6.63 -11.82 -2.40
N VAL A 37 7.46 -10.92 -2.96
CA VAL A 37 8.15 -9.89 -2.18
C VAL A 37 7.14 -8.94 -1.53
N ILE A 38 6.13 -8.48 -2.27
CA ILE A 38 5.11 -7.57 -1.76
C ILE A 38 4.31 -8.22 -0.63
N SER A 39 3.91 -9.48 -0.80
CA SER A 39 3.17 -10.26 0.19
C SER A 39 4.00 -10.50 1.45
N ARG A 40 5.26 -10.94 1.29
CA ARG A 40 6.20 -11.18 2.39
C ARG A 40 6.46 -9.91 3.19
N MET A 41 6.78 -8.81 2.51
CA MET A 41 7.11 -7.53 3.16
C MET A 41 5.89 -6.89 3.82
N GLY A 42 4.73 -7.00 3.18
CA GLY A 42 3.51 -6.46 3.74
C GLY A 42 2.82 -7.39 4.74
N ARG A 43 3.35 -8.59 5.03
CA ARG A 43 2.70 -9.63 5.86
C ARG A 43 1.26 -9.90 5.44
N TRP A 44 1.04 -10.07 4.14
CA TRP A 44 -0.28 -10.36 3.58
C TRP A 44 -0.55 -11.85 3.75
N ALA A 45 -1.48 -12.19 4.65
CA ALA A 45 -1.86 -13.58 4.90
C ALA A 45 -2.92 -14.10 3.89
N SER A 46 -3.19 -13.36 2.82
CA SER A 46 -4.26 -13.71 1.88
C SER A 46 -3.90 -14.98 1.09
N TRP A 47 -4.86 -15.91 1.05
CA TRP A 47 -4.80 -17.20 0.35
C TRP A 47 -4.43 -17.11 -1.14
N CYS A 48 -4.59 -15.93 -1.76
CA CYS A 48 -4.26 -15.68 -3.17
C CYS A 48 -2.76 -15.84 -3.53
N PHE A 49 -1.88 -16.04 -2.55
CA PHE A 49 -0.43 -16.22 -2.78
C PHE A 49 0.08 -17.61 -2.37
N THR A 50 -0.81 -18.54 -1.97
CA THR A 50 -0.45 -19.86 -1.42
C THR A 50 -0.88 -21.02 -2.32
N VAL A 51 -1.40 -20.76 -3.52
CA VAL A 51 -1.80 -21.78 -4.51
C VAL A 51 -0.90 -21.77 -5.74
#